data_AF-A0A2V6EYP6-F1
#
_entry.id   AF-A0A2V6EYP6-F1
#
_cell.length_a   1.000
_cell.length_b   1.000
_cell.length_c   1.000
_cell.angle_alpha   90.00
_cell.angle_beta   90.00
_cell.angle_gamma   90.00
#
_symmetry.space_group_name_H-M   'P 1'
#
loop_
_entity.id
_entity.type
_entity.pdbx_description
1 polymer ?
#
loop_
_entity_poly.entity_id
_entity_poly.type
_entity_poly.pdbx_seq_one_letter_code
_entity_poly.pdbx_strand_id
1 'polypeptide(L)' 'MEDFTGGAIHDQPARRQWTVDPPFDERVRQLVRDWGAEKSPELIEEMIVTALKMARDQMGVADLKLIN' A
#
# COMPACT_ATOMS: atom_id res chain seq x y z
N MET A 1 3.55 15.49 -32.91
CA MET A 1 2.68 14.64 -32.08
C MET A 1 2.90 15.10 -30.67
N GLU A 2 2.04 16.02 -30.26
CA GLU A 2 2.02 16.61 -28.92
C GLU A 2 1.21 15.70 -27.99
N ASP A 3 1.70 15.67 -26.75
CA ASP A 3 0.93 15.53 -25.51
C ASP A 3 0.60 14.12 -24.92
N PHE A 4 0.49 14.19 -23.60
CA PHE A 4 -0.09 13.29 -22.62
C PHE A 4 0.85 12.39 -21.79
N THR A 5 1.01 12.86 -20.54
CA THR A 5 1.45 12.18 -19.29
C THR A 5 2.87 12.48 -18.77
N GLY A 6 3.39 13.69 -19.03
CA GLY A 6 4.62 14.19 -18.40
C GLY A 6 4.41 15.05 -17.14
N GLY A 7 3.17 15.25 -16.66
CA GLY A 7 2.89 16.16 -15.55
C GLY A 7 1.51 15.97 -14.94
N ALA A 8 1.34 14.98 -14.05
CA ALA A 8 0.15 14.88 -13.19
C ALA A 8 0.31 13.99 -11.95
N ILE A 9 1.53 13.66 -11.52
CA ILE A 9 1.77 12.96 -10.24
C ILE A 9 2.94 13.60 -9.49
N HIS A 10 2.92 14.93 -9.34
CA HIS A 10 3.80 15.62 -8.38
C HIS A 10 3.00 16.25 -7.23
N ASP A 11 1.75 15.80 -7.03
CA ASP A 11 0.89 16.24 -5.93
C ASP A 11 0.06 15.06 -5.43
N GLN A 12 0.70 13.92 -5.19
CA GLN A 12 0.09 12.99 -4.24
C GLN A 12 0.41 13.56 -2.86
N PRO A 13 -0.61 13.95 -2.06
CA PRO A 13 -0.39 14.46 -0.71
C PRO A 13 0.45 13.40 -0.02
N ALA A 14 1.69 13.76 0.38
CA ALA A 14 2.70 12.88 0.98
C ALA A 14 2.03 11.64 1.53
N ARG A 15 2.02 10.57 0.70
CA ARG A 15 1.13 9.42 0.79
C ARG A 15 1.03 9.06 2.26
N ARG A 16 -0.11 9.40 2.89
CA ARG A 16 -0.26 9.36 4.35
C ARG A 16 0.13 7.96 4.77
N GLN A 17 1.36 7.77 5.25
CA GLN A 17 1.92 6.42 5.39
C GLN A 17 1.03 5.70 6.39
N TRP A 18 0.27 4.72 5.90
CA TRP A 18 -0.76 4.07 6.70
C TRP A 18 -0.07 3.06 7.61
N THR A 19 0.69 3.49 8.62
CA THR A 19 1.40 2.61 9.57
C THR A 19 0.44 1.61 10.25
N VAL A 20 0.78 0.33 10.30
CA VAL A 20 0.06 -0.68 11.12
C VAL A 20 0.62 -0.65 12.54
N ASP A 21 1.93 -0.73 12.64
CA ASP A 21 2.72 -0.69 13.87
C ASP A 21 4.21 -0.54 13.47
N PRO A 22 4.95 0.46 13.97
CA PRO A 22 6.30 0.80 13.47
C PRO A 22 7.28 -0.38 13.29
N PRO A 23 7.41 -1.34 14.24
CA PRO A 23 8.28 -2.50 14.05
C PRO A 23 7.76 -3.50 13.00
N PHE A 24 6.46 -3.52 12.72
CA PHE A 24 5.90 -4.36 11.66
C PHE A 24 6.06 -3.73 10.28
N ASP A 25 5.93 -2.41 10.18
CA ASP A 25 6.18 -1.68 8.92
C ASP A 25 7.63 -1.86 8.43
N GLU A 26 8.61 -1.91 9.35
CA GLU A 26 10.00 -2.23 9.00
C GLU A 26 10.15 -3.65 8.43
N ARG A 27 9.44 -4.63 8.99
CA ARG A 27 9.44 -6.01 8.47
C ARG A 27 8.82 -6.10 7.09
N VAL A 28 7.74 -5.37 6.83
CA VAL A 28 7.11 -5.29 5.50
C VAL A 28 8.09 -4.67 4.49
N ARG A 29 8.77 -3.59 4.86
CA ARG A 29 9.80 -2.97 4.01
C ARG A 29 10.94 -3.93 3.68
N GLN A 30 11.45 -4.68 4.67
CA GLN A 30 12.47 -5.70 4.42
C GLN A 30 11.95 -6.83 3.52
N LEU A 31 10.72 -7.29 3.72
CA LEU A 31 10.09 -8.32 2.89
C LEU A 31 9.98 -7.88 1.42
N VAL A 32 9.49 -6.67 1.18
CA VAL A 32 9.33 -6.13 -0.18
C VAL A 32 10.69 -5.93 -0.86
N ARG A 33 11.70 -5.53 -0.10
CA ARG A 33 13.08 -5.41 -0.58
C ARG A 33 13.67 -6.77 -0.96
N ASP A 34 13.53 -7.77 -0.10
CA ASP A 34 14.04 -9.13 -0.33
C ASP A 34 13.34 -9.81 -1.52
N TRP A 35 12.04 -9.55 -1.68
CA TRP A 35 11.27 -10.05 -2.83
C TRP A 35 11.73 -9.48 -4.19
N GLY A 36 12.40 -8.32 -4.20
CA GLY A 36 12.82 -7.67 -5.45
C GLY A 36 11.67 -6.94 -6.16
N ALA A 37 10.81 -6.23 -5.42
CA ALA A 37 9.76 -5.40 -6.01
C ALA A 37 10.32 -4.09 -6.61
N GLU A 38 11.15 -4.19 -7.64
CA GLU A 38 11.96 -3.08 -8.17
C GLU A 38 11.14 -1.94 -8.79
N LYS A 39 10.00 -2.26 -9.42
CA LYS A 39 9.21 -1.28 -10.18
C LYS A 39 8.32 -0.39 -9.30
N SER A 40 7.84 -0.91 -8.17
CA SER A 40 6.84 -0.23 -7.35
C SER A 40 6.84 -0.74 -5.90
N PRO A 41 7.98 -0.68 -5.19
CA PRO A 41 8.09 -1.23 -3.84
C PRO A 41 7.08 -0.59 -2.88
N GLU A 42 6.87 0.72 -2.99
CA GLU A 42 5.93 1.47 -2.14
C GLU A 42 4.47 1.04 -2.34
N LEU A 43 4.07 0.69 -3.56
CA LEU A 43 2.71 0.19 -3.82
C LEU A 43 2.50 -1.17 -3.17
N ILE A 44 3.51 -2.05 -3.25
CA ILE A 44 3.45 -3.39 -2.66
C ILE A 44 3.43 -3.30 -1.13
N GLU A 45 4.26 -2.43 -0.54
CA GLU A 45 4.24 -2.13 0.89
C GLU A 45 2.83 -1.72 1.35
N GLU A 46 2.21 -0.77 0.65
CA GLU A 46 0.86 -0.28 0.98
C GLU A 46 -0.23 -1.36 0.85
N MET A 47 -0.15 -2.23 -0.16
CA MET A 47 -1.09 -3.35 -0.31
C MET A 47 -0.97 -4.34 0.86
N ILE A 48 0.25 -4.65 1.30
CA ILE A 48 0.49 -5.56 2.43
C ILE A 48 -0.03 -4.93 3.72
N VAL A 49 0.34 -3.69 3.99
CA VAL A 49 -0.11 -2.89 5.13
C VAL A 49 -1.64 -2.84 5.20
N THR A 50 -2.30 -2.63 4.07
CA THR A 50 -3.77 -2.61 3.98
C THR A 50 -4.38 -3.96 4.39
N ALA A 51 -3.86 -5.07 3.86
CA ALA A 51 -4.34 -6.41 4.20
C ALA A 51 -4.18 -6.72 5.70
N LEU A 52 -3.06 -6.28 6.30
CA LEU A 52 -2.79 -6.46 7.73
C LEU A 52 -3.74 -5.63 8.60
N LYS A 53 -4.11 -4.43 8.17
CA LYS A 53 -5.14 -3.62 8.84
C LYS A 53 -6.49 -4.31 8.82
N MET A 54 -6.92 -4.78 7.65
CA MET A 54 -8.18 -5.53 7.53
C MET A 54 -8.22 -6.73 8.48
N ALA A 55 -7.09 -7.45 8.62
CA ALA A 55 -6.97 -8.54 9.58
C ALA A 55 -7.05 -8.06 11.04
N ARG A 56 -6.38 -6.95 11.38
CA ARG A 56 -6.41 -6.33 12.72
C ARG A 56 -7.80 -5.83 13.10
N ASP A 57 -8.49 -5.21 12.16
CA ASP A 57 -9.86 -4.70 12.29
C ASP A 57 -10.90 -5.83 12.30
N GLN A 58 -10.48 -7.09 12.20
CA GLN A 58 -11.33 -8.27 12.12
C GLN A 58 -12.40 -8.15 11.03
N MET A 59 -12.10 -7.42 9.94
CA MET A 59 -12.97 -7.35 8.78
C MET A 59 -13.05 -8.73 8.14
N GLY A 60 -14.11 -9.47 8.48
CA GLY A 60 -14.41 -10.76 7.89
C GLY A 60 -14.85 -10.60 6.44
N VAL A 61 -14.79 -11.70 5.68
CA VAL A 61 -15.32 -11.77 4.29
C VAL A 61 -16.79 -11.33 4.21
N ALA A 62 -17.55 -11.45 5.30
CA ALA A 62 -18.94 -11.00 5.38
C ALA A 62 -19.08 -9.46 5.35
N ASP A 63 -18.14 -8.72 5.94
CA ASP A 63 -18.14 -7.24 5.95
C ASP A 63 -17.84 -6.71 4.54
N LEU A 64 -16.89 -7.33 3.83
CA LEU A 64 -16.56 -7.02 2.43
C LEU A 64 -17.72 -7.26 1.44
N LYS A 65 -18.63 -8.19 1.74
CA LYS A 65 -19.82 -8.46 0.93
C LYS A 65 -20.96 -7.46 1.14
N LEU A 66 -20.96 -6.68 2.22
CA LEU A 66 -21.96 -5.64 2.49
C LEU A 66 -21.69 -4.34 1.72
N ILE A 67 -20.54 -4.24 1.04
CA ILE A 67 -20.07 -3.06 0.30
C ILE A 67 -20.24 -3.24 -1.24
N ASN A 68 -20.87 -4.33 -1.70
CA ASN A 68 -21.22 -4.56 -3.12
C ASN A 68 -22.72 -4.47 -3.37
#